data_AF-A0AAU5PXW3-F1
#
_entry.id   AF-A0AAU5PXW3-F1
#
_cell.length_a   1.000
_cell.length_b   1.000
_cell.length_c   1.000
_cell.angle_alpha   90.00
_cell.angle_beta   90.00
_cell.angle_gamma   90.00
#
_symmetry.space_group_name_H-M   'P 1'
#
loop_
_entity.id
_entity.type
_entity.pdbx_description
1 polymer ?
#
loop_
_entity_poly.entity_id
_entity_poly.type
_entity_poly.pdbx_seq_one_letter_code
_entity_poly.pdbx_strand_id
1 'polypeptide(L)'
;MPTAIAVTSADLALPPTDPGTPHATVLPAPDTQSLDASIADMQQLVARYGHVVVVCPTSAPAAVEQRLRAVRALLESDRIALVRTDLPPLGAAVLVRQLRQLAGCDFSPGVLASAARLLAHYIYAGAVLGSVSRLDRVPVSLGSHLKGWLPGAHFAVLAGPTAQITRVGSGEMALPGPEFTTELLLARGQLQTDWPTTTLVPGWRIQGAVQETPLPEASPRWWGTGKLVEFAAYLPDLSVLYQLVSSVRREICHWCAMELIGDRCGFCGAPLQVGPVPEQVARALNGGPGGGRNDGDTRALGPGAQTARPEGAHPGRQPDGVHPAPYQAPHPAHPASSYTELTPVNAQQANPTRALP
;
A
#
# COMPACT_ATOMS: atom_id res chain seq x y z
N MET A 1 -5.78 21.43 -8.38
CA MET A 1 -5.77 20.90 -9.76
C MET A 1 -5.86 19.39 -9.67
N PRO A 2 -6.63 18.72 -10.55
CA PRO A 2 -6.83 17.27 -10.47
C PRO A 2 -5.55 16.52 -10.84
N THR A 3 -5.04 15.63 -9.99
CA THR A 3 -3.85 14.83 -10.32
C THR A 3 -4.25 13.56 -11.08
N ALA A 4 -3.60 13.25 -12.20
CA ALA A 4 -3.85 12.00 -12.90
C ALA A 4 -3.08 10.84 -12.27
N ILE A 5 -3.73 9.67 -12.16
CA ILE A 5 -3.04 8.40 -11.86
C ILE A 5 -2.80 7.67 -13.17
N ALA A 6 -1.55 7.35 -13.45
CA ALA A 6 -1.14 6.57 -14.61
C ALA A 6 -0.53 5.23 -14.17
N VAL A 7 -0.65 4.21 -15.02
CA VAL A 7 -0.17 2.85 -14.75
C VAL A 7 0.58 2.27 -15.94
N THR A 8 1.44 1.30 -15.68
CA THR A 8 2.29 0.68 -16.69
C THR A 8 1.67 -0.53 -17.40
N SER A 9 0.49 -0.96 -16.99
CA SER A 9 -0.26 -2.06 -17.62
C SER A 9 -1.76 -1.94 -17.32
N ALA A 10 -2.59 -2.53 -18.18
CA ALA A 10 -4.05 -2.49 -18.03
C ALA A 10 -4.54 -3.23 -16.76
N ASP A 11 -3.88 -4.31 -16.36
CA ASP A 11 -4.25 -5.10 -15.17
C ASP A 11 -4.15 -4.32 -13.85
N LEU A 12 -3.40 -3.22 -13.83
CA LEU A 12 -3.32 -2.33 -12.66
C LEU A 12 -4.54 -1.41 -12.56
N ALA A 13 -5.32 -1.24 -13.63
CA ALA A 13 -6.47 -0.35 -13.69
C ALA A 13 -7.77 -1.10 -13.38
N LEU A 14 -7.96 -1.50 -12.12
CA LEU A 14 -9.21 -2.12 -11.67
C LEU A 14 -10.43 -1.21 -11.96
N PRO A 15 -11.62 -1.78 -12.21
CA PRO A 15 -12.84 -1.00 -12.34
C PRO A 15 -13.08 -0.11 -11.10
N PRO A 16 -13.63 1.10 -11.27
CA PRO A 16 -14.02 1.92 -10.14
C PRO A 16 -15.15 1.25 -9.35
N THR A 17 -15.15 1.43 -8.04
CA THR A 17 -16.21 0.95 -7.13
C THR A 17 -17.31 1.98 -6.91
N ASP A 18 -17.08 3.23 -7.32
CA ASP A 18 -17.99 4.36 -7.19
C ASP A 18 -17.98 5.22 -8.48
N PRO A 19 -19.09 5.93 -8.80
CA PRO A 19 -19.19 6.73 -10.03
C PRO A 19 -18.25 7.95 -10.11
N GLY A 20 -17.67 8.38 -8.97
CA GLY A 20 -16.86 9.59 -8.88
C GLY A 20 -15.37 9.36 -9.12
N THR A 21 -14.90 8.11 -9.09
CA THR A 21 -13.47 7.78 -9.20
C THR A 21 -12.94 7.97 -10.63
N PRO A 22 -11.96 8.87 -10.85
CA PRO A 22 -11.33 9.07 -12.15
C PRO A 22 -10.73 7.79 -12.71
N HIS A 23 -10.71 7.62 -14.02
CA HIS A 23 -10.01 6.49 -14.67
C HIS A 23 -8.49 6.63 -14.56
N ALA A 24 -7.79 5.50 -14.43
CA ALA A 24 -6.33 5.48 -14.61
C ALA A 24 -5.99 5.58 -16.09
N THR A 25 -4.93 6.31 -16.40
CA THR A 25 -4.34 6.32 -17.75
C THR A 25 -3.35 5.16 -17.86
N VAL A 26 -3.61 4.22 -18.77
CA VAL A 26 -2.68 3.12 -19.06
C VAL A 26 -1.64 3.63 -20.05
N LEU A 27 -0.37 3.62 -19.65
CA LEU A 27 0.74 4.01 -20.51
C LEU A 27 1.12 2.84 -21.43
N PRO A 28 1.31 3.07 -22.75
CA PRO A 28 1.73 2.02 -23.66
C PRO A 28 3.07 1.41 -23.28
N ALA A 29 3.25 0.13 -23.60
CA ALA A 29 4.50 -0.56 -23.35
C ALA A 29 5.62 -0.02 -24.28
N PRO A 30 6.89 0.04 -23.83
CA PRO A 30 8.00 0.63 -24.59
C PRO A 30 8.27 0.02 -25.97
N ASP A 31 7.87 -1.22 -26.20
CA ASP A 31 7.98 -1.97 -27.46
C ASP A 31 6.83 -1.68 -28.44
N THR A 32 5.70 -1.19 -27.93
CA THR A 32 4.51 -0.85 -28.72
C THR A 32 4.46 0.61 -29.15
N GLN A 33 5.28 1.49 -28.56
CA GLN A 33 5.24 2.93 -28.79
C GLN A 33 6.65 3.53 -28.88
N SER A 34 6.85 4.50 -29.79
CA SER A 34 8.09 5.25 -29.92
C SER A 34 8.32 6.20 -28.74
N LEU A 35 9.57 6.66 -28.55
CA LEU A 35 9.88 7.61 -27.47
C LEU A 35 9.15 8.93 -27.63
N ASP A 36 9.17 9.49 -28.84
CA ASP A 36 8.53 10.78 -29.13
C ASP A 36 7.02 10.74 -28.87
N ALA A 37 6.37 9.63 -29.20
CA ALA A 37 4.95 9.44 -28.91
C ALA A 37 4.69 9.35 -27.40
N SER A 38 5.51 8.61 -26.64
CA SER A 38 5.38 8.58 -25.17
C SER A 38 5.61 9.96 -24.51
N ILE A 39 6.52 10.76 -25.07
CA ILE A 39 6.77 12.15 -24.63
C ILE A 39 5.54 13.00 -24.90
N ALA A 40 4.98 12.95 -26.11
CA ALA A 40 3.81 13.71 -26.50
C ALA A 40 2.57 13.36 -25.64
N ASP A 41 2.32 12.07 -25.42
CA ASP A 41 1.21 11.61 -24.58
C ASP A 41 1.35 12.11 -23.14
N MET A 42 2.56 12.03 -22.58
CA MET A 42 2.83 12.51 -21.22
C MET A 42 2.70 14.05 -21.13
N GLN A 43 3.15 14.79 -22.14
CA GLN A 43 2.93 16.24 -22.21
C GLN A 43 1.45 16.60 -22.20
N GLN A 44 0.63 15.90 -22.99
CA GLN A 44 -0.82 16.11 -23.02
C GLN A 44 -1.45 15.81 -21.66
N LEU A 45 -1.03 14.72 -21.01
CA LEU A 45 -1.54 14.35 -19.70
C LEU A 45 -1.18 15.40 -18.64
N VAL A 46 0.07 15.85 -18.60
CA VAL A 46 0.53 16.92 -17.71
C VAL A 46 -0.16 18.25 -18.01
N ALA A 47 -0.40 18.59 -19.29
CA ALA A 47 -1.13 19.81 -19.65
C ALA A 47 -2.59 19.77 -19.19
N ARG A 48 -3.23 18.59 -19.25
CA ARG A 48 -4.65 18.41 -18.87
C ARG A 48 -4.87 18.38 -17.36
N TYR A 49 -3.99 17.72 -16.61
CA TYR A 49 -4.17 17.46 -15.18
C TYR A 49 -3.22 18.28 -14.30
N GLY A 50 -2.19 18.89 -14.87
CA GLY A 50 -1.16 19.61 -14.13
C GLY A 50 -0.10 18.68 -13.54
N HIS A 51 -0.49 17.57 -12.89
CA HIS A 51 0.43 16.58 -12.33
C HIS A 51 0.03 15.15 -12.68
N VAL A 52 1.02 14.27 -12.76
CA VAL A 52 0.84 12.85 -13.03
C VAL A 52 1.59 12.02 -11.99
N VAL A 53 0.91 11.07 -11.37
CA VAL A 53 1.50 10.03 -10.52
C VAL A 53 1.47 8.72 -11.28
N VAL A 54 2.65 8.23 -11.69
CA VAL A 54 2.79 6.95 -12.38
C VAL A 54 3.11 5.87 -11.36
N VAL A 55 2.24 4.88 -11.21
CA VAL A 55 2.50 3.68 -10.39
C VAL A 55 3.21 2.64 -11.26
N CYS A 56 4.44 2.30 -10.87
CA CYS A 56 5.29 1.34 -11.56
C CYS A 56 5.69 0.23 -10.58
N PRO A 57 5.08 -0.96 -10.66
CA PRO A 57 5.49 -2.10 -9.84
C PRO A 57 6.98 -2.43 -10.06
N THR A 58 7.69 -2.85 -9.01
CA THR A 58 9.11 -3.27 -9.14
C THR A 58 9.27 -4.58 -9.92
N SER A 59 8.16 -5.25 -10.22
CA SER A 59 8.13 -6.36 -11.16
C SER A 59 8.12 -5.92 -12.63
N ALA A 60 7.78 -4.67 -12.96
CA ALA A 60 7.73 -4.21 -14.35
C ALA A 60 9.07 -4.43 -15.09
N PRO A 61 9.06 -4.70 -16.41
CA PRO A 61 10.29 -4.82 -17.19
C PRO A 61 11.16 -3.57 -17.06
N ALA A 62 12.49 -3.73 -17.01
CA ALA A 62 13.42 -2.61 -16.85
C ALA A 62 13.25 -1.53 -17.94
N ALA A 63 12.88 -1.94 -19.17
CA ALA A 63 12.59 -1.03 -20.27
C ALA A 63 11.44 -0.04 -19.95
N VAL A 64 10.45 -0.46 -19.16
CA VAL A 64 9.33 0.40 -18.74
C VAL A 64 9.84 1.48 -17.78
N GLU A 65 10.61 1.10 -16.77
CA GLU A 65 11.17 2.06 -15.81
C GLU A 65 12.15 3.03 -16.50
N GLN A 66 12.99 2.52 -17.42
CA GLN A 66 13.89 3.33 -18.24
C GLN A 66 13.12 4.32 -19.13
N ARG A 67 12.04 3.87 -19.78
CA ARG A 67 11.15 4.71 -20.60
C ARG A 67 10.58 5.87 -19.77
N LEU A 68 10.05 5.58 -18.59
CA LEU A 68 9.46 6.59 -17.71
C LEU A 68 10.50 7.63 -17.24
N ARG A 69 11.70 7.17 -16.88
CA ARG A 69 12.81 8.06 -16.51
C ARG A 69 13.25 8.92 -17.69
N ALA A 70 13.35 8.35 -18.90
CA ALA A 70 13.72 9.07 -20.11
C ALA A 70 12.68 10.13 -20.48
N VAL A 71 11.38 9.79 -20.47
CA VAL A 71 10.28 10.73 -20.73
C VAL A 71 10.34 11.89 -19.72
N ARG A 72 10.47 11.58 -18.42
CA ARG A 72 10.56 12.62 -17.39
C ARG A 72 11.78 13.53 -17.58
N ALA A 73 12.94 12.97 -17.92
CA ALA A 73 14.17 13.73 -18.13
C ALA A 73 14.07 14.64 -19.36
N LEU A 74 13.58 14.13 -20.48
CA LEU A 74 13.43 14.88 -21.74
C LEU A 74 12.36 15.98 -21.66
N LEU A 75 11.39 15.82 -20.78
CA LEU A 75 10.40 16.85 -20.48
C LEU A 75 10.88 17.89 -19.47
N GLU A 76 12.02 17.65 -18.81
CA GLU A 76 12.53 18.49 -17.72
C GLU A 76 11.44 18.82 -16.67
N SER A 77 10.53 17.87 -16.44
CA SER A 77 9.30 18.10 -15.69
C SER A 77 9.43 17.59 -14.26
N ASP A 78 9.16 18.47 -13.30
CA ASP A 78 8.96 18.18 -11.89
C ASP A 78 7.51 17.79 -11.57
N ARG A 79 6.63 17.72 -12.59
CA ARG A 79 5.20 17.42 -12.46
C ARG A 79 4.85 15.95 -12.68
N ILE A 80 5.85 15.08 -12.76
CA ILE A 80 5.70 13.63 -12.95
C ILE A 80 6.35 12.89 -11.78
N ALA A 81 5.53 12.23 -10.96
CA ALA A 81 5.99 11.35 -9.89
C ALA A 81 6.07 9.90 -10.40
N LEU A 82 7.16 9.21 -10.07
CA LEU A 82 7.34 7.79 -10.36
C LEU A 82 7.29 7.01 -9.05
N VAL A 83 6.13 6.41 -8.76
CA VAL A 83 5.86 5.68 -7.53
C VAL A 83 6.15 4.21 -7.75
N ARG A 84 7.16 3.68 -7.05
CA ARG A 84 7.50 2.26 -7.07
C ARG A 84 6.74 1.51 -5.98
N THR A 85 6.29 0.30 -6.29
CA THR A 85 5.63 -0.58 -5.31
C THR A 85 6.16 -2.00 -5.42
N ASP A 86 6.43 -2.62 -4.27
CA ASP A 86 6.84 -4.02 -4.15
C ASP A 86 5.66 -4.97 -3.94
N LEU A 87 4.42 -4.44 -3.94
CA LEU A 87 3.22 -5.26 -3.83
C LEU A 87 3.14 -6.28 -4.98
N PRO A 88 2.57 -7.47 -4.71
CA PRO A 88 2.12 -8.39 -5.76
C PRO A 88 1.17 -7.70 -6.76
N PRO A 89 1.04 -8.19 -8.00
CA PRO A 89 0.29 -7.50 -9.04
C PRO A 89 -1.16 -7.16 -8.66
N LEU A 90 -1.88 -8.06 -7.97
CA LEU A 90 -3.24 -7.76 -7.50
C LEU A 90 -3.23 -6.68 -6.41
N GLY A 91 -2.29 -6.76 -5.47
CA GLY A 91 -2.12 -5.73 -4.43
C GLY A 91 -1.74 -4.36 -5.02
N ALA A 92 -0.90 -4.33 -6.05
CA ALA A 92 -0.56 -3.10 -6.78
C ALA A 92 -1.77 -2.52 -7.52
N ALA A 93 -2.62 -3.36 -8.10
CA ALA A 93 -3.86 -2.93 -8.75
C ALA A 93 -4.85 -2.32 -7.73
N VAL A 94 -4.95 -2.92 -6.53
CA VAL A 94 -5.71 -2.36 -5.40
C VAL A 94 -5.15 -1.00 -4.97
N LEU A 95 -3.83 -0.88 -4.83
CA LEU A 95 -3.17 0.37 -4.49
C LEU A 95 -3.51 1.48 -5.49
N VAL A 96 -3.45 1.18 -6.79
CA VAL A 96 -3.82 2.13 -7.85
C VAL A 96 -5.27 2.58 -7.70
N ARG A 97 -6.20 1.66 -7.42
CA ARG A 97 -7.61 2.00 -7.21
C ARG A 97 -7.79 2.96 -6.03
N GLN A 98 -7.14 2.70 -4.88
CA GLN A 98 -7.21 3.58 -3.72
C GLN A 98 -6.59 4.97 -4.00
N LEU A 99 -5.47 5.02 -4.72
CA LEU A 99 -4.88 6.29 -5.15
C LEU A 99 -5.80 7.07 -6.09
N ARG A 100 -6.54 6.41 -6.98
CA ARG A 100 -7.52 7.07 -7.86
C ARG A 100 -8.69 7.66 -7.07
N GLN A 101 -9.17 6.95 -6.06
CA GLN A 101 -10.22 7.46 -5.18
C GLN A 101 -9.73 8.72 -4.45
N LEU A 102 -8.52 8.67 -3.88
CA LEU A 102 -7.91 9.81 -3.20
C LEU A 102 -7.55 10.97 -4.14
N ALA A 103 -7.28 10.69 -5.42
CA ALA A 103 -7.06 11.72 -6.43
C ALA A 103 -8.31 12.58 -6.70
N GLY A 104 -9.50 12.07 -6.37
CA GLY A 104 -10.75 12.82 -6.36
C GLY A 104 -10.92 13.73 -5.13
N CYS A 105 -10.08 13.60 -4.11
CA CYS A 105 -10.09 14.42 -2.90
C CYS A 105 -9.14 15.63 -3.00
N ASP A 106 -9.12 16.46 -1.97
CA ASP A 106 -8.34 17.71 -1.88
C ASP A 106 -6.87 17.50 -1.42
N PHE A 107 -6.23 16.41 -1.87
CA PHE A 107 -4.80 16.20 -1.60
C PHE A 107 -3.91 16.89 -2.63
N SER A 108 -2.79 17.43 -2.16
CA SER A 108 -1.74 17.90 -3.05
C SER A 108 -1.10 16.73 -3.81
N PRO A 109 -0.54 16.94 -5.01
CA PRO A 109 0.05 15.86 -5.80
C PRO A 109 1.17 15.12 -5.04
N GLY A 110 1.97 15.84 -4.24
CA GLY A 110 3.06 15.27 -3.47
C GLY A 110 2.59 14.41 -2.29
N VAL A 111 1.52 14.81 -1.61
CA VAL A 111 0.85 13.97 -0.60
C VAL A 111 0.28 12.71 -1.25
N LEU A 112 -0.43 12.86 -2.38
CA LEU A 112 -1.02 11.73 -3.10
C LEU A 112 0.04 10.71 -3.58
N ALA A 113 1.15 11.19 -4.16
CA ALA A 113 2.25 10.33 -4.59
C ALA A 113 2.90 9.59 -3.41
N SER A 114 3.03 10.25 -2.26
CA SER A 114 3.69 9.69 -1.08
C SER A 114 2.77 8.77 -0.28
N ALA A 115 1.46 8.99 -0.35
CA ALA A 115 0.44 8.14 0.26
C ALA A 115 0.51 6.70 -0.24
N ALA A 116 1.01 6.45 -1.44
CA ALA A 116 1.15 5.11 -1.97
C ALA A 116 1.94 4.16 -1.04
N ARG A 117 2.99 4.65 -0.38
CA ARG A 117 3.78 3.86 0.58
C ARG A 117 3.00 3.59 1.85
N LEU A 118 2.28 4.59 2.36
CA LEU A 118 1.41 4.43 3.53
C LEU A 118 0.34 3.37 3.25
N LEU A 119 -0.39 3.51 2.14
CA LEU A 119 -1.49 2.62 1.76
C LEU A 119 -1.02 1.18 1.52
N ALA A 120 0.19 0.99 0.99
CA ALA A 120 0.76 -0.35 0.84
C ALA A 120 0.87 -1.12 2.16
N HIS A 121 1.01 -0.43 3.31
CA HIS A 121 0.99 -1.07 4.63
C HIS A 121 -0.41 -1.53 5.08
N TYR A 122 -1.47 -1.00 4.46
CA TYR A 122 -2.86 -1.37 4.73
C TYR A 122 -3.44 -2.35 3.69
N ILE A 123 -2.62 -2.81 2.74
CA ILE A 123 -2.99 -3.83 1.77
C ILE A 123 -2.33 -5.15 2.15
N TYR A 124 -3.16 -6.11 2.55
CA TYR A 124 -2.73 -7.47 2.88
C TYR A 124 -2.77 -8.30 1.60
N ALA A 125 -1.65 -8.32 0.87
CA ALA A 125 -1.53 -8.99 -0.43
C ALA A 125 -0.81 -10.33 -0.30
N GLY A 126 -1.42 -11.38 -0.83
CA GLY A 126 -0.93 -12.74 -0.71
C GLY A 126 -1.44 -13.66 -1.82
N ALA A 127 -1.05 -14.92 -1.76
CA ALA A 127 -1.56 -15.95 -2.66
C ALA A 127 -1.54 -17.32 -2.00
N VAL A 128 -2.48 -18.18 -2.43
CA VAL A 128 -2.36 -19.63 -2.23
C VAL A 128 -1.63 -20.20 -3.43
N LEU A 129 -0.53 -20.89 -3.20
CA LEU A 129 0.38 -21.40 -4.23
C LEU A 129 0.40 -22.93 -4.23
N GLY A 130 0.34 -23.52 -5.42
CA GLY A 130 0.58 -24.95 -5.63
C GLY A 130 2.06 -25.35 -5.66
N SER A 131 2.97 -24.38 -5.62
CA SER A 131 4.41 -24.58 -5.46
C SER A 131 5.08 -23.29 -5.02
N VAL A 132 6.11 -23.40 -4.16
CA VAL A 132 6.96 -22.29 -3.72
C VAL A 132 8.41 -22.42 -4.22
N SER A 133 8.69 -23.38 -5.11
CA SER A 133 10.06 -23.69 -5.55
C SER A 133 10.77 -22.55 -6.30
N ARG A 134 10.01 -21.59 -6.85
CA ARG A 134 10.53 -20.39 -7.53
C ARG A 134 10.03 -19.10 -6.88
N LEU A 135 9.60 -19.16 -5.62
CA LEU A 135 9.18 -17.97 -4.88
C LEU A 135 10.43 -17.23 -4.40
N ASP A 136 10.83 -16.21 -5.14
CA ASP A 136 12.06 -15.43 -4.92
C ASP A 136 11.81 -14.00 -4.39
N ARG A 137 10.60 -13.47 -4.62
CA ARG A 137 10.23 -12.08 -4.26
C ARG A 137 9.77 -11.88 -2.83
N VAL A 138 9.34 -12.95 -2.15
CA VAL A 138 8.85 -12.87 -0.77
C VAL A 138 9.95 -13.33 0.18
N PRO A 139 10.45 -12.49 1.09
CA PRO A 139 11.55 -12.83 1.99
C PRO A 139 11.09 -13.70 3.16
N VAL A 140 10.60 -14.91 2.87
CA VAL A 140 10.18 -15.89 3.87
C VAL A 140 11.29 -16.92 4.10
N SER A 141 11.58 -17.21 5.37
CA SER A 141 12.42 -18.35 5.71
C SER A 141 11.64 -19.63 5.45
N LEU A 142 12.03 -20.38 4.42
CA LEU A 142 11.53 -21.75 4.21
C LEU A 142 12.18 -22.66 5.27
N GLY A 143 11.68 -22.57 6.50
CA GLY A 143 12.24 -23.26 7.66
C GLY A 143 12.25 -24.79 7.50
N SER A 144 12.99 -25.47 8.38
CA SER A 144 13.10 -26.93 8.45
C SER A 144 11.76 -27.68 8.52
N HIS A 145 10.66 -27.01 8.89
CA HIS A 145 9.30 -27.56 8.94
C HIS A 145 8.66 -27.77 7.56
N LEU A 146 9.20 -27.15 6.49
CA LEU A 146 8.72 -27.35 5.12
C LEU A 146 9.49 -28.46 4.36
N LYS A 147 10.48 -29.11 5.00
CA LYS A 147 11.34 -30.14 4.37
C LYS A 147 10.63 -31.48 4.07
N GLY A 148 9.41 -31.68 4.56
CA GLY A 148 8.59 -32.86 4.25
C GLY A 148 7.72 -32.65 3.01
N TRP A 149 8.32 -32.68 1.82
CA TRP A 149 7.59 -32.50 0.56
C TRP A 149 6.75 -33.72 0.20
N LEU A 150 5.47 -33.67 0.55
CA LEU A 150 4.45 -34.54 -0.04
C LEU A 150 3.91 -33.87 -1.31
N PRO A 151 3.78 -34.61 -2.43
CA PRO A 151 3.07 -34.15 -3.61
C PRO A 151 1.66 -33.64 -3.26
N GLY A 152 1.28 -32.47 -3.76
CA GLY A 152 -0.07 -31.91 -3.59
C GLY A 152 -0.27 -30.96 -2.39
N ALA A 153 0.80 -30.57 -1.67
CA ALA A 153 0.68 -29.52 -0.65
C ALA A 153 0.48 -28.12 -1.28
N HIS A 154 -0.42 -27.32 -0.71
CA HIS A 154 -0.58 -25.91 -1.04
C HIS A 154 -0.02 -25.03 0.08
N PHE A 155 0.43 -23.83 -0.27
CA PHE A 155 1.03 -22.87 0.65
C PHE A 155 0.28 -21.56 0.59
N ALA A 156 -0.16 -21.04 1.72
CA ALA A 156 -0.68 -19.69 1.81
C ALA A 156 0.48 -18.75 2.14
N VAL A 157 0.72 -17.78 1.26
CA VAL A 157 1.82 -16.82 1.37
C VAL A 157 1.26 -15.42 1.47
N LEU A 158 1.70 -14.66 2.47
CA LEU A 158 1.46 -13.23 2.60
C LEU A 158 2.75 -12.52 2.17
N ALA A 159 2.67 -11.65 1.16
CA ALA A 159 3.82 -10.86 0.71
C ALA A 159 4.02 -9.60 1.56
N GLY A 160 2.92 -9.00 2.03
CA GLY A 160 2.92 -7.83 2.88
C GLY A 160 1.59 -7.67 3.61
N PRO A 161 1.52 -6.85 4.68
CA PRO A 161 2.57 -5.95 5.14
C PRO A 161 3.75 -6.63 5.87
N THR A 162 3.55 -7.84 6.41
CA THR A 162 4.64 -8.68 6.96
C THR A 162 4.69 -9.99 6.20
N ALA A 163 5.83 -10.29 5.59
CA ALA A 163 6.00 -11.48 4.77
C ALA A 163 5.90 -12.76 5.61
N GLN A 164 4.99 -13.67 5.24
CA GLN A 164 4.75 -14.92 5.96
C GLN A 164 4.34 -16.05 5.02
N ILE A 165 4.58 -17.28 5.46
CA ILE A 165 4.18 -18.49 4.73
C ILE A 165 3.65 -19.52 5.74
N THR A 166 2.55 -20.17 5.39
CA THR A 166 1.97 -21.28 6.15
C THR A 166 1.49 -22.36 5.18
N ARG A 167 1.47 -23.61 5.63
CA ARG A 167 0.93 -24.71 4.83
C ARG A 167 -0.59 -24.75 4.95
N VAL A 168 -1.27 -24.93 3.81
CA VAL A 168 -2.72 -25.09 3.77
C VAL A 168 -3.10 -26.49 4.27
N GLY A 169 -4.07 -26.57 5.18
CA GLY A 169 -4.67 -27.83 5.64
C GLY A 169 -3.97 -28.52 6.83
N SER A 170 -2.84 -28.00 7.31
CA SER A 170 -2.26 -28.39 8.61
C SER A 170 -2.76 -27.44 9.69
N GLY A 171 -2.98 -27.93 10.92
CA GLY A 171 -3.32 -27.13 12.10
C GLY A 171 -2.20 -26.20 12.59
N GLU A 172 -1.39 -25.70 11.66
CA GLU A 172 -0.36 -24.68 11.86
C GLU A 172 -1.00 -23.28 11.96
N MET A 173 -0.18 -22.32 12.40
CA MET A 173 -0.62 -20.95 12.64
C MET A 173 -1.22 -20.33 11.37
N ALA A 174 -2.41 -19.76 11.52
CA ALA A 174 -3.10 -19.03 10.46
C ALA A 174 -2.28 -17.80 10.04
N LEU A 175 -2.41 -17.37 8.78
CA LEU A 175 -1.84 -16.09 8.35
C LEU A 175 -2.44 -14.97 9.22
N PRO A 176 -1.63 -14.03 9.72
CA PRO A 176 -2.13 -12.88 10.47
C PRO A 176 -3.01 -12.05 9.55
N GLY A 177 -4.17 -11.66 10.07
CA GLY A 177 -5.12 -10.82 9.37
C GLY A 177 -5.00 -9.34 9.73
N PRO A 178 -5.67 -8.48 8.96
CA PRO A 178 -5.83 -7.08 9.32
C PRO A 178 -6.62 -6.92 10.63
N GLU A 179 -6.26 -5.91 11.43
CA GLU A 179 -6.98 -5.53 12.65
C GLU A 179 -8.07 -4.48 12.38
N PHE A 180 -8.44 -4.31 11.11
CA PHE A 180 -9.40 -3.32 10.63
C PHE A 180 -10.33 -3.95 9.59
N THR A 181 -11.48 -3.32 9.36
CA THR A 181 -12.46 -3.81 8.38
C THR A 181 -11.89 -3.76 6.97
N THR A 182 -11.92 -4.89 6.28
CA THR A 182 -11.47 -5.02 4.89
C THR A 182 -12.53 -5.64 4.00
N GLU A 183 -12.43 -5.33 2.71
CA GLU A 183 -12.94 -6.16 1.62
C GLU A 183 -11.81 -7.05 1.08
N LEU A 184 -12.18 -8.09 0.33
CA LEU A 184 -11.24 -9.02 -0.28
C LEU A 184 -11.43 -9.06 -1.79
N LEU A 185 -10.35 -8.84 -2.53
CA LEU A 185 -10.29 -9.13 -3.96
C LEU A 185 -9.54 -10.44 -4.19
N LEU A 186 -10.10 -11.31 -5.01
CA LEU A 186 -9.52 -12.60 -5.41
C LEU A 186 -9.24 -12.61 -6.91
N ALA A 187 -8.14 -13.24 -7.30
CA ALA A 187 -7.83 -13.49 -8.69
C ALA A 187 -7.33 -14.94 -8.87
N ARG A 188 -8.11 -15.74 -9.59
CA ARG A 188 -7.87 -17.19 -9.70
C ARG A 188 -6.99 -17.52 -10.89
N GLY A 189 -5.91 -18.24 -10.64
CA GLY A 189 -5.08 -18.87 -11.66
C GLY A 189 -5.47 -20.33 -11.90
N GLN A 190 -4.47 -21.16 -12.15
CA GLN A 190 -4.68 -22.58 -12.49
C GLN A 190 -4.94 -23.46 -11.25
N LEU A 191 -4.84 -22.91 -10.04
CA LEU A 191 -5.07 -23.66 -8.80
C LEU A 191 -6.55 -23.68 -8.44
N GLN A 192 -7.11 -24.89 -8.28
CA GLN A 192 -8.47 -25.08 -7.83
C GLN A 192 -8.50 -25.21 -6.31
N THR A 193 -8.86 -24.12 -5.63
CA THR A 193 -9.03 -24.10 -4.17
C THR A 193 -10.03 -23.01 -3.77
N ASP A 194 -10.82 -23.32 -2.76
CA ASP A 194 -11.74 -22.41 -2.08
C ASP A 194 -11.17 -21.88 -0.76
N TRP A 195 -9.91 -22.22 -0.41
CA TRP A 195 -9.28 -21.87 0.86
C TRP A 195 -9.36 -20.37 1.21
N PRO A 196 -9.16 -19.42 0.26
CA PRO A 196 -9.34 -18.00 0.58
C PRO A 196 -10.76 -17.68 1.06
N THR A 197 -11.79 -18.30 0.48
CA THR A 197 -13.17 -18.06 0.87
C THR A 197 -13.59 -18.85 2.11
N THR A 198 -13.12 -20.08 2.29
CA THR A 198 -13.55 -20.97 3.38
C THR A 198 -12.72 -20.84 4.65
N THR A 199 -11.47 -20.38 4.54
CA THR A 199 -10.54 -20.29 5.68
C THR A 199 -10.05 -18.86 5.92
N LEU A 200 -9.57 -18.16 4.88
CA LEU A 200 -9.01 -16.81 5.04
C LEU A 200 -10.09 -15.80 5.45
N VAL A 201 -11.23 -15.78 4.76
CA VAL A 201 -12.34 -14.85 5.05
C VAL A 201 -12.82 -14.97 6.51
N PRO A 202 -13.16 -16.17 7.04
CA PRO A 202 -13.50 -16.31 8.46
C PRO A 202 -12.33 -15.99 9.39
N GLY A 203 -11.12 -16.45 9.07
CA GLY A 203 -9.94 -16.28 9.91
C GLY A 203 -9.52 -14.81 10.09
N TRP A 204 -9.69 -14.01 9.04
CA TRP A 204 -9.42 -12.57 9.03
C TRP A 204 -10.64 -11.73 9.39
N ARG A 205 -11.80 -12.37 9.64
CA ARG A 205 -13.08 -11.71 9.93
C ARG A 205 -13.41 -10.65 8.87
N ILE A 206 -13.23 -11.00 7.59
CA ILE A 206 -13.56 -10.11 6.48
C ILE A 206 -15.08 -9.93 6.47
N GLN A 207 -15.54 -8.71 6.80
CA GLN A 207 -16.96 -8.38 6.89
C GLN A 207 -17.53 -7.82 5.57
N GLY A 208 -16.66 -7.30 4.71
CA GLY A 208 -17.03 -6.72 3.42
C GLY A 208 -17.24 -7.75 2.31
N ALA A 209 -17.49 -7.25 1.10
CA ALA A 209 -17.63 -8.09 -0.08
C ALA A 209 -16.34 -8.85 -0.42
N VAL A 210 -16.52 -10.08 -0.92
CA VAL A 210 -15.46 -10.83 -1.62
C VAL A 210 -15.73 -10.69 -3.11
N GLN A 211 -14.82 -10.03 -3.81
CA GLN A 211 -14.91 -9.78 -5.25
C GLN A 211 -13.92 -10.66 -5.99
N GLU A 212 -14.25 -11.03 -7.22
CA GLU A 212 -13.33 -11.71 -8.14
C GLU A 212 -12.96 -10.81 -9.31
N THR A 213 -11.72 -10.93 -9.77
CA THR A 213 -11.20 -10.24 -10.94
C THR A 213 -10.32 -11.20 -11.75
N PRO A 214 -10.12 -10.95 -13.06
CA PRO A 214 -9.15 -11.73 -13.84
C PRO A 214 -7.76 -11.69 -13.19
N LEU A 215 -7.03 -12.80 -13.26
CA LEU A 215 -5.65 -12.86 -12.78
C LEU A 215 -4.78 -11.88 -13.58
N PRO A 216 -4.07 -10.95 -12.91
CA PRO A 216 -3.11 -10.09 -13.60
C PRO A 216 -2.06 -10.93 -14.33
N GLU A 217 -1.69 -10.52 -15.55
CA GLU A 217 -0.77 -11.25 -16.41
C GLU A 217 0.61 -11.42 -15.76
N ALA A 218 1.02 -10.45 -14.95
CA ALA A 218 2.30 -10.48 -14.25
C ALA A 218 2.32 -11.47 -13.06
N SER A 219 1.18 -11.95 -12.57
CA SER A 219 1.08 -12.73 -11.33
C SER A 219 1.83 -14.06 -11.37
N PRO A 220 1.74 -14.90 -12.43
CA PRO A 220 2.49 -16.15 -12.49
C PRO A 220 4.01 -15.96 -12.41
N ARG A 221 4.54 -14.89 -13.01
CA ARG A 221 5.96 -14.56 -12.93
C ARG A 221 6.34 -14.01 -11.57
N TRP A 222 5.50 -13.17 -10.97
CA TRP A 222 5.75 -12.60 -9.65
C TRP A 222 5.79 -13.68 -8.56
N TRP A 223 4.82 -14.61 -8.59
CA TRP A 223 4.70 -15.69 -7.60
C TRP A 223 5.53 -16.95 -7.94
N GLY A 224 6.18 -16.97 -9.11
CA GLY A 224 6.99 -18.10 -9.57
C GLY A 224 6.20 -19.33 -10.08
N THR A 225 4.86 -19.27 -10.10
CA THR A 225 3.97 -20.35 -10.55
C THR A 225 2.64 -19.80 -11.06
N GLY A 226 2.03 -20.43 -12.08
CA GLY A 226 0.66 -20.15 -12.52
C GLY A 226 -0.42 -20.91 -11.75
N LYS A 227 -0.01 -21.90 -10.93
CA LYS A 227 -0.90 -22.62 -10.01
C LYS A 227 -1.05 -21.78 -8.74
N LEU A 228 -1.86 -20.72 -8.82
CA LEU A 228 -2.16 -19.87 -7.68
C LEU A 228 -3.62 -19.42 -7.60
N VAL A 229 -4.00 -18.91 -6.43
CA VAL A 229 -5.10 -17.96 -6.25
C VAL A 229 -4.53 -16.76 -5.51
N GLU A 230 -4.45 -15.61 -6.16
CA GLU A 230 -3.98 -14.36 -5.55
C GLU A 230 -5.13 -13.70 -4.78
N PHE A 231 -4.80 -13.04 -3.69
CA PHE A 231 -5.75 -12.30 -2.87
C PHE A 231 -5.15 -10.99 -2.38
N ALA A 232 -6.00 -9.97 -2.24
CA ALA A 232 -5.63 -8.70 -1.63
C ALA A 232 -6.78 -8.22 -0.75
N ALA A 233 -6.55 -8.15 0.57
CA ALA A 233 -7.48 -7.51 1.49
C ALA A 233 -7.11 -6.04 1.67
N TYR A 234 -8.11 -5.15 1.65
CA TYR A 234 -7.90 -3.71 1.59
C TYR A 234 -9.00 -2.93 2.29
N LEU A 235 -8.70 -1.68 2.62
CA LEU A 235 -9.66 -0.71 3.16
C LEU A 235 -10.62 -0.23 2.06
N PRO A 236 -11.93 -0.50 2.17
CA PRO A 236 -12.89 -0.18 1.11
C PRO A 236 -13.44 1.26 1.21
N ASP A 237 -13.41 1.86 2.40
CA ASP A 237 -14.06 3.15 2.67
C ASP A 237 -13.12 4.32 2.36
N LEU A 238 -13.53 5.17 1.40
CA LEU A 238 -12.81 6.39 1.03
C LEU A 238 -12.64 7.36 2.21
N SER A 239 -13.60 7.46 3.13
CA SER A 239 -13.50 8.33 4.30
C SER A 239 -12.38 7.86 5.23
N VAL A 240 -12.22 6.54 5.38
CA VAL A 240 -11.12 5.95 6.16
C VAL A 240 -9.78 6.17 5.46
N LEU A 241 -9.72 5.96 4.13
CA LEU A 241 -8.52 6.25 3.34
C LEU A 241 -8.11 7.72 3.44
N TYR A 242 -9.06 8.63 3.31
CA TYR A 242 -8.85 10.07 3.44
C TYR A 242 -8.31 10.40 4.83
N GLN A 243 -8.94 9.88 5.89
CA GLN A 243 -8.53 10.13 7.26
C GLN A 243 -7.13 9.59 7.57
N LEU A 244 -6.80 8.41 7.06
CA LEU A 244 -5.45 7.85 7.18
C LEU A 244 -4.42 8.80 6.58
N VAL A 245 -4.63 9.26 5.35
CA VAL A 245 -3.68 10.16 4.67
C VAL A 245 -3.64 11.54 5.32
N SER A 246 -4.79 12.10 5.70
CA SER A 246 -4.88 13.44 6.28
C SER A 246 -4.33 13.54 7.71
N SER A 247 -4.34 12.42 8.45
CA SER A 247 -3.82 12.36 9.82
C SER A 247 -2.28 12.34 9.90
N VAL A 248 -1.60 12.00 8.80
CA VAL A 248 -0.14 11.99 8.78
C VAL A 248 0.41 13.41 8.67
N ARG A 249 1.43 13.70 9.47
CA ARG A 249 2.12 15.00 9.45
C ARG A 249 2.63 15.31 8.05
N ARG A 250 2.26 16.49 7.56
CA ARG A 250 2.72 17.02 6.28
C ARG A 250 4.07 17.72 6.44
N GLU A 251 4.89 17.59 5.42
CA GLU A 251 6.22 18.17 5.33
C GLU A 251 6.39 18.80 3.95
N ILE A 252 7.32 19.75 3.83
CA ILE A 252 7.68 20.35 2.54
C ILE A 252 9.02 19.76 2.10
N CYS A 253 9.07 19.23 0.88
CA CYS A 253 10.31 18.75 0.29
C CYS A 253 11.32 19.90 0.18
N HIS A 254 12.48 19.77 0.83
CA HIS A 254 13.53 20.80 0.79
C HIS A 254 14.15 21.00 -0.61
N TRP A 255 13.94 20.05 -1.53
CA TRP A 255 14.52 20.11 -2.89
C TRP A 255 13.53 20.69 -3.91
N CYS A 256 12.33 20.13 -4.00
CA CYS A 256 11.34 20.51 -5.02
C CYS A 256 10.12 21.24 -4.46
N ALA A 257 10.13 21.62 -3.18
CA ALA A 257 9.06 22.36 -2.48
C ALA A 257 7.66 21.70 -2.47
N MET A 258 7.52 20.46 -2.92
CA MET A 258 6.26 19.72 -2.86
C MET A 258 5.88 19.39 -1.42
N GLU A 259 4.63 19.64 -1.05
CA GLU A 259 4.03 19.10 0.17
C GLU A 259 3.94 17.57 0.06
N LEU A 260 4.31 16.85 1.11
CA LEU A 260 4.31 15.39 1.14
C LEU A 260 4.10 14.83 2.55
N ILE A 261 3.95 13.50 2.62
CA ILE A 261 3.93 12.74 3.87
C ILE A 261 5.00 11.63 3.83
N GLY A 262 5.44 11.17 5.00
CA GLY A 262 6.48 10.14 5.11
C GLY A 262 7.90 10.72 5.09
N ASP A 263 8.87 9.95 4.61
CA ASP A 263 10.32 10.24 4.69
C ASP A 263 10.98 10.45 3.31
N ARG A 264 10.21 10.42 2.21
CA ARG A 264 10.75 10.56 0.84
C ARG A 264 9.73 11.19 -0.09
N CYS A 265 10.18 12.16 -0.90
CA CYS A 265 9.34 12.81 -1.91
C CYS A 265 9.04 11.89 -3.09
N GLY A 266 7.75 11.72 -3.44
CA GLY A 266 7.32 10.95 -4.61
C GLY A 266 7.70 11.53 -5.98
N PHE A 267 8.02 12.84 -6.04
CA PHE A 267 8.47 13.50 -7.28
C PHE A 267 9.98 13.40 -7.43
N CYS A 268 10.77 14.18 -6.67
CA CYS A 268 12.22 14.21 -6.84
C CYS A 268 12.98 13.04 -6.18
N GLY A 269 12.32 12.23 -5.35
CA GLY A 269 12.98 11.13 -4.65
C GLY A 269 13.87 11.55 -3.47
N ALA A 270 14.00 12.86 -3.20
CA ALA A 270 14.78 13.37 -2.09
C ALA A 270 14.26 12.81 -0.75
N PRO A 271 15.15 12.29 0.12
CA PRO A 271 14.77 11.93 1.47
C PRO A 271 14.45 13.20 2.26
N LEU A 272 13.47 13.13 3.15
CA LEU A 272 13.30 14.19 4.14
C LEU A 272 14.36 14.03 5.22
N GLN A 273 15.04 15.13 5.54
CA GLN A 273 15.93 15.22 6.69
C GLN A 273 15.08 15.04 7.94
N VAL A 274 15.07 13.85 8.53
CA VAL A 274 14.64 13.68 9.92
C VAL A 274 15.73 14.32 10.74
N GLY A 275 15.55 15.59 11.12
CA GLY A 275 16.50 16.27 11.99
C GLY A 275 16.73 15.45 13.26
N PRO A 276 17.95 15.44 13.83
CA PRO A 276 18.13 14.84 15.16
C PRO A 276 17.16 15.52 16.12
N VAL A 277 16.42 14.72 16.90
CA VAL A 277 15.61 15.24 18.01
C VAL A 277 16.51 16.15 18.83
N PRO A 278 16.19 17.45 19.01
CA PRO A 278 17.07 18.33 19.75
C PRO A 278 17.31 17.77 21.14
N GLU A 279 18.57 17.42 21.43
CA GLU A 279 19.08 16.93 22.71
C GLU A 279 18.85 17.94 23.86
N GLN A 280 18.30 19.11 23.56
CA GLN A 280 17.91 20.15 24.51
C GLN A 280 16.76 19.74 25.43
N VAL A 281 15.93 18.75 25.07
CA VAL A 281 14.90 18.23 26.00
C VAL A 281 15.51 17.28 27.05
N ALA A 282 16.61 16.59 26.73
CA ALA A 282 17.32 15.71 27.67
C ALA A 282 18.15 16.50 28.71
N ARG A 283 18.62 17.70 28.35
CA ARG A 283 19.35 18.58 29.30
C ARG A 283 18.43 19.42 30.20
N ALA A 284 17.18 19.65 29.81
CA ALA A 284 16.23 20.42 30.62
C ALA A 284 15.64 19.63 31.81
N LEU A 285 15.74 18.30 31.82
CA LEU A 285 15.26 17.46 32.93
C LEU A 285 16.35 17.10 33.97
N ASN A 286 17.62 17.40 33.69
CA ASN A 286 18.74 17.14 34.60
C ASN A 286 19.36 18.42 35.21
N GLY A 287 18.79 19.59 34.92
CA GLY A 287 19.25 20.89 35.44
C GLY A 287 18.48 21.34 36.68
N GLY A 288 18.59 20.61 37.78
CA GLY A 288 18.12 21.10 39.09
C GLY A 288 19.06 22.18 39.66
N PRO A 289 18.55 23.27 40.26
CA PRO A 289 19.39 24.29 40.88
C PRO A 289 19.73 23.90 42.33
N GLY A 290 21.01 23.84 42.66
CA GLY A 290 21.48 23.64 44.03
C GLY A 290 22.89 24.20 44.18
N GLY A 291 22.99 25.39 44.76
CA GLY A 291 24.26 26.06 45.04
C GLY A 291 25.00 25.51 46.25
N GLY A 292 26.24 25.96 46.42
CA GLY A 292 26.99 25.78 47.67
C GLY A 292 28.50 25.64 47.46
N ARG A 293 29.24 26.71 47.77
CA ARG A 293 30.70 26.75 47.90
C ARG A 293 31.21 25.81 49.00
N ASN A 294 32.37 25.19 48.80
CA ASN A 294 33.55 25.41 49.66
C ASN A 294 34.80 24.71 49.14
N ASP A 295 35.93 25.40 49.37
CA ASP A 295 37.30 25.03 49.11
C ASP A 295 37.78 23.81 49.93
N GLY A 296 38.82 23.13 49.42
CA GLY A 296 39.61 22.19 50.21
C GLY A 296 40.47 21.25 49.36
N ASP A 297 41.78 21.48 49.38
CA ASP A 297 42.87 20.62 48.89
C ASP A 297 42.66 19.11 49.12
N THR A 298 43.12 18.24 48.21
CA THR A 298 44.45 17.59 48.23
C THR A 298 44.53 16.47 47.17
N ARG A 299 45.71 16.31 46.57
CA ARG A 299 46.12 15.19 45.68
C ARG A 299 46.06 13.83 46.40
N ALA A 300 45.70 12.75 45.67
CA ALA A 300 46.49 11.50 45.62
C ALA A 300 45.91 10.43 44.67
N LEU A 301 46.76 10.03 43.71
CA LEU A 301 47.02 8.71 43.12
C LEU A 301 46.13 7.49 43.46
N GLY A 302 45.73 6.79 42.40
CA GLY A 302 46.09 5.37 42.21
C GLY A 302 45.03 4.28 42.49
N PRO A 303 45.19 3.07 41.91
CA PRO A 303 44.09 2.28 41.35
C PRO A 303 43.80 0.95 42.09
N GLY A 304 42.63 0.34 41.80
CA GLY A 304 42.28 -1.03 42.18
C GLY A 304 40.77 -1.23 42.17
N ALA A 305 40.20 -1.95 41.20
CA ALA A 305 40.06 -3.41 41.18
C ALA A 305 38.91 -3.94 42.06
N GLN A 306 37.92 -4.50 41.34
CA GLN A 306 37.19 -5.73 41.64
C GLN A 306 35.94 -5.71 42.54
N THR A 307 34.95 -6.45 42.01
CA THR A 307 33.93 -7.28 42.69
C THR A 307 32.86 -6.60 43.54
N ALA A 308 31.60 -6.72 43.12
CA ALA A 308 30.68 -7.74 43.63
C ALA A 308 29.23 -7.43 43.22
N ARG A 309 28.53 -8.45 42.68
CA ARG A 309 27.06 -8.56 42.75
C ARG A 309 26.64 -8.71 44.21
N PRO A 310 25.38 -8.38 44.54
CA PRO A 310 24.50 -9.51 44.85
C PRO A 310 23.11 -9.42 44.23
N GLU A 311 22.54 -10.60 44.05
CA GLU A 311 21.14 -10.91 43.82
C GLU A 311 20.20 -10.30 44.86
N GLY A 312 18.96 -10.05 44.44
CA GLY A 312 17.86 -9.68 45.31
C GLY A 312 16.54 -9.61 44.54
N ALA A 313 16.00 -10.78 44.19
CA ALA A 313 14.63 -10.93 43.71
C ALA A 313 13.65 -10.86 44.91
N HIS A 314 12.56 -10.10 44.78
CA HIS A 314 11.21 -10.48 45.21
C HIS A 314 10.15 -9.42 44.85
N PRO A 315 8.84 -9.77 44.85
CA PRO A 315 7.94 -9.46 43.75
C PRO A 315 6.77 -8.53 44.14
N GLY A 316 6.03 -8.10 43.12
CA GLY A 316 4.57 -7.95 43.19
C GLY A 316 4.05 -6.62 43.71
N ARG A 317 3.54 -5.79 42.80
CA ARG A 317 2.23 -5.13 43.02
C ARG A 317 1.60 -4.69 41.70
N GLN A 318 0.51 -5.35 41.38
CA GLN A 318 -0.46 -5.02 40.34
C GLN A 318 -1.42 -3.96 40.93
N PRO A 319 -1.78 -2.90 40.20
CA PRO A 319 -3.00 -2.16 40.49
C PRO A 319 -4.03 -2.40 39.38
N ASP A 320 -5.09 -3.06 39.81
CA ASP A 320 -6.52 -2.93 39.47
C ASP A 320 -6.93 -2.14 38.23
N GLY A 321 -7.85 -2.77 37.51
CA GLY A 321 -8.46 -2.28 36.28
C GLY A 321 -9.44 -1.15 36.51
N VAL A 322 -9.51 -0.30 35.49
CA VAL A 322 -10.61 0.65 35.30
C VAL A 322 -11.24 0.31 33.95
N HIS A 323 -12.45 -0.25 34.02
CA HIS A 323 -13.35 -0.46 32.90
C HIS A 323 -13.96 0.89 32.49
N PRO A 324 -13.91 1.32 31.21
CA PRO A 324 -14.80 2.35 30.70
C PRO A 324 -16.11 1.73 30.22
N ALA A 325 -17.21 2.39 30.56
CA ALA A 325 -18.58 2.07 30.16
C ALA A 325 -18.81 2.21 28.64
N PRO A 326 -19.78 1.49 28.04
CA PRO A 326 -20.03 1.54 26.60
C PRO A 326 -20.71 2.85 26.18
N TYR A 327 -20.19 3.42 25.09
CA TYR A 327 -20.69 4.60 24.39
C TYR A 327 -21.96 4.26 23.60
N GLN A 328 -23.08 4.93 23.89
CA GLN A 328 -24.32 4.85 23.10
C GLN A 328 -24.28 5.86 21.95
N ALA A 329 -24.41 5.39 20.71
CA ALA A 329 -24.51 6.22 19.51
C ALA A 329 -25.94 6.78 19.33
N PRO A 330 -26.13 8.01 18.81
CA PRO A 330 -27.45 8.55 18.48
C PRO A 330 -27.97 8.00 17.15
N HIS A 331 -29.26 7.66 17.12
CA HIS A 331 -30.01 7.34 15.90
C HIS A 331 -30.18 8.58 14.99
N PRO A 332 -29.93 8.48 13.67
CA PRO A 332 -30.33 9.51 12.73
C PRO A 332 -31.78 9.31 12.24
N ALA A 333 -32.52 10.40 12.23
CA ALA A 333 -33.87 10.52 11.69
C ALA A 333 -33.89 10.52 10.16
N HIS A 334 -34.87 9.85 9.57
CA HIS A 334 -35.17 9.87 8.13
C HIS A 334 -35.77 11.22 7.70
N PRO A 335 -35.42 11.70 6.49
CA PRO A 335 -36.37 12.42 5.65
C PRO A 335 -36.67 11.69 4.34
N ALA A 336 -37.91 11.93 3.89
CA ALA A 336 -38.64 11.19 2.88
C ALA A 336 -38.18 11.42 1.44
N SER A 337 -38.38 10.37 0.64
CA SER A 337 -38.23 10.29 -0.82
C SER A 337 -39.18 11.21 -1.58
N SER A 338 -38.67 11.81 -2.66
CA SER A 338 -39.46 12.11 -3.86
C SER A 338 -38.53 12.12 -5.08
N TYR A 339 -38.51 11.02 -5.84
CA TYR A 339 -37.91 10.96 -7.18
C TYR A 339 -39.02 10.62 -8.18
N THR A 340 -39.20 11.51 -9.15
CA THR A 340 -40.07 11.33 -10.32
C THR A 340 -39.30 10.53 -11.37
N GLU A 341 -39.88 9.41 -11.81
CA GLU A 341 -39.41 8.57 -12.92
C GLU A 341 -39.43 9.33 -14.27
N LEU A 342 -38.37 9.16 -15.06
CA LEU A 342 -38.39 9.42 -16.50
C LEU A 342 -37.95 8.13 -17.21
N THR A 343 -38.89 7.58 -17.99
CA THR A 343 -38.79 6.41 -18.85
C THR A 343 -37.93 6.68 -20.10
N PRO A 344 -37.12 5.72 -20.58
CA PRO A 344 -36.45 5.82 -21.86
C PRO A 344 -37.34 5.32 -23.01
N VAL A 345 -37.47 6.13 -24.07
CA VAL A 345 -38.13 5.79 -25.33
C VAL A 345 -37.14 5.06 -26.25
N ASN A 346 -37.60 3.91 -26.72
CA ASN A 346 -36.98 3.02 -27.69
C ASN A 346 -37.20 3.56 -29.12
N ALA A 347 -36.18 3.54 -29.98
CA ALA A 347 -36.34 3.85 -31.41
C ALA A 347 -35.48 2.93 -32.28
N GLN A 348 -36.18 2.26 -33.20
CA GLN A 348 -35.77 1.23 -34.13
C GLN A 348 -34.88 1.72 -35.30
N GLN A 349 -34.05 0.79 -35.77
CA GLN A 349 -33.80 0.37 -37.16
C GLN A 349 -33.83 1.42 -38.28
N ALA A 350 -32.72 1.53 -39.03
CA ALA A 350 -32.75 1.50 -40.49
C ALA A 350 -31.36 1.15 -41.06
N ASN A 351 -31.35 0.10 -41.89
CA ASN A 351 -30.28 -0.33 -42.78
C ASN A 351 -30.37 0.48 -44.09
N PRO A 352 -29.27 0.68 -44.85
CA PRO A 352 -29.42 0.42 -46.27
C PRO A 352 -28.22 -0.28 -46.91
N THR A 353 -28.54 -1.37 -47.60
CA THR A 353 -27.79 -1.94 -48.70
C THR A 353 -28.14 -1.17 -49.99
N ARG A 354 -27.17 -0.68 -50.76
CA ARG A 354 -27.33 -0.50 -52.21
C ARG A 354 -26.00 -0.62 -52.93
N ALA A 355 -26.01 -1.42 -53.98
CA ALA A 355 -24.89 -1.75 -54.84
C ALA A 355 -25.02 -1.06 -56.22
N LEU A 356 -23.84 -0.80 -56.81
CA LEU A 356 -23.47 -0.73 -58.25
C LEU A 356 -23.90 0.51 -59.10
N PRO A 357 -23.18 0.77 -60.21
CA PRO A 357 -21.85 0.27 -60.63
C PRO A 357 -20.70 1.28 -60.41
#